data_AF-A0A0F9IQQ5-F1
#
_entry.id   AF-A0A0F9IQQ5-F1
#
_cell.length_a   1.000
_cell.length_b   1.000
_cell.length_c   1.000
_cell.angle_alpha   90.00
_cell.angle_beta   90.00
_cell.angle_gamma   90.00
#
_symmetry.space_group_name_H-M   'P 1'
#
loop_
_entity.id
_entity.type
_entity.pdbx_description
1 polymer ?
#
loop_
_entity_poly.entity_id
_entity_poly.type
_entity_poly.pdbx_seq_one_letter_code
_entity_poly.pdbx_strand_id
1 'polypeptide(L)'
;DLILGDFLDKIHIILCKLDHAFYPQYSQKLDDFLGISEHDKIGYISRIEKKKREEDLKKEQTERRRAREESLRKDEEIKIPKHVLRGFPLLEKEIAKYEKSLESSTENPLLVMDKRDKMYKCISLFNIFDDQYSFILTTSKISYNIEFRDQKKVDIKEELSHTYFIMSETREDIKNYIEIVNEIRKTRSNLRLSSHQKSSLMETQSKKQSMLSGKCRNKITEVMKEIESILSIVISDYNSSKQILQNPDEHLYFDENIDGEKRLQGKKNIEAILETFLFAATFTFLVAYGELSGIGLLVEEKEDAEKNKTDQK
;
A
#
# COMPACT_ATOMS: atom_id res chain seq x y z
N ASP A 1 -33.71 42.10 -4.42
CA ASP A 1 -34.20 42.52 -3.09
C ASP A 1 -35.39 43.47 -3.11
N LEU A 2 -35.43 44.54 -3.93
CA LEU A 2 -36.59 45.47 -3.94
C LEU A 2 -37.92 44.89 -4.48
N ILE A 3 -37.89 43.88 -5.35
CA ILE A 3 -39.13 43.37 -5.99
C ILE A 3 -39.88 42.40 -5.06
N LEU A 4 -39.17 41.62 -4.24
CA LEU A 4 -39.79 40.64 -3.35
C LEU A 4 -40.15 41.22 -1.98
N GLY A 5 -39.37 42.15 -1.42
CA GLY A 5 -39.65 42.72 -0.09
C GLY A 5 -40.95 43.53 -0.05
N ASP A 6 -41.05 44.58 -0.88
CA ASP A 6 -42.17 45.53 -0.81
C ASP A 6 -43.52 44.97 -1.33
N PHE A 7 -43.47 43.97 -2.22
CA PHE A 7 -44.67 43.34 -2.76
C PHE A 7 -45.20 42.21 -1.87
N LEU A 8 -44.33 41.47 -1.19
CA LEU A 8 -44.74 40.36 -0.32
C LEU A 8 -45.65 40.86 0.81
N ASP A 9 -45.29 41.98 1.43
CA ASP A 9 -46.08 42.58 2.51
C ASP A 9 -47.46 43.03 2.03
N LYS A 10 -47.53 43.64 0.84
CA LYS A 10 -48.79 44.09 0.24
C LYS A 10 -49.68 42.90 -0.16
N ILE A 11 -49.11 41.86 -0.75
CA ILE A 11 -49.83 40.63 -1.13
C ILE A 11 -50.32 39.91 0.13
N HIS A 12 -49.50 39.82 1.17
CA HIS A 12 -49.85 39.21 2.45
C HIS A 12 -51.02 39.91 3.14
N ILE A 13 -51.04 41.24 3.13
CA ILE A 13 -52.17 42.03 3.67
C ILE A 13 -53.45 41.80 2.86
N ILE A 14 -53.36 41.70 1.53
CA ILE A 14 -54.51 41.42 0.67
C ILE A 14 -55.05 40.00 0.95
N LEU A 15 -54.16 39.03 1.11
CA LEU A 15 -54.50 37.64 1.39
C LEU A 15 -55.20 37.48 2.76
N CYS A 16 -54.69 38.12 3.80
CA CYS A 16 -55.34 38.15 5.12
C CYS A 16 -56.71 38.86 5.10
N LYS A 17 -56.89 39.85 4.22
CA LYS A 17 -58.17 40.55 4.04
C LYS A 17 -59.21 39.72 3.29
N LEU A 18 -58.79 38.93 2.30
CA LEU A 18 -59.66 38.06 1.51
C LEU A 18 -60.20 36.89 2.34
N ASP A 19 -59.39 36.34 3.24
CA ASP A 19 -59.76 35.19 4.07
C ASP A 19 -60.34 35.59 5.45
N HIS A 20 -60.41 36.90 5.74
CA HIS A 20 -60.87 37.46 7.03
C HIS A 20 -60.12 36.95 8.28
N ALA A 21 -58.95 36.33 8.11
CA ALA A 21 -58.12 35.80 9.16
C ALA A 21 -56.69 36.36 9.06
N PHE A 22 -56.08 36.65 10.20
CA PHE A 22 -54.69 37.11 10.24
C PHE A 22 -53.73 35.92 10.35
N TYR A 23 -52.90 35.76 9.34
CA TYR A 23 -51.79 34.82 9.35
C TYR A 23 -50.48 35.59 9.60
N PRO A 24 -49.67 35.22 10.60
CA PRO A 24 -48.34 35.83 10.74
C PRO A 24 -47.41 35.40 9.59
N GLN A 25 -46.60 36.33 9.08
CA GLN A 25 -45.57 36.04 8.08
C GLN A 25 -44.58 34.98 8.62
N TYR A 26 -44.16 34.06 7.76
CA TYR A 26 -43.26 32.95 8.11
C TYR A 26 -43.79 32.00 9.20
N SER A 27 -45.12 31.89 9.34
CA SER A 27 -45.74 30.95 10.27
C SER A 27 -46.22 29.68 9.58
N GLN A 28 -46.19 28.57 10.32
CA GLN A 28 -46.69 27.28 9.84
C GLN A 28 -48.16 27.35 9.38
N LYS A 29 -48.97 28.22 10.00
CA LYS A 29 -50.37 28.43 9.61
C LYS A 29 -50.52 29.05 8.21
N LEU A 30 -49.59 29.92 7.82
CA LEU A 30 -49.55 30.50 6.47
C LEU A 30 -49.06 29.46 5.45
N ASP A 31 -48.06 28.66 5.81
CA ASP A 31 -47.56 27.56 4.99
C ASP A 31 -48.65 26.52 4.72
N ASP A 32 -49.43 26.16 5.74
CA ASP A 32 -50.55 25.21 5.63
C ASP A 32 -51.68 25.77 4.75
N PHE A 33 -51.98 27.08 4.84
CA PHE A 33 -52.96 27.75 3.97
C PHE A 33 -52.51 27.83 2.51
N LEU A 34 -51.22 28.09 2.27
CA LEU A 34 -50.62 28.15 0.93
C LEU A 34 -50.31 26.77 0.35
N GLY A 35 -50.51 25.69 1.12
CA GLY A 35 -50.20 24.31 0.71
C GLY A 35 -48.70 24.04 0.54
N ILE A 36 -47.83 24.82 1.19
CA ILE A 36 -46.38 24.70 1.10
C ILE A 36 -45.93 23.50 1.94
N SER A 37 -45.40 22.48 1.27
CA SER A 37 -44.86 21.31 1.95
C SER A 37 -43.38 21.50 2.34
N GLU A 38 -42.83 20.66 3.23
CA GLU A 38 -41.40 20.66 3.56
C GLU A 38 -40.49 20.50 2.32
N HIS A 39 -41.02 19.95 1.22
CA HIS A 39 -40.31 19.78 -0.05
C HIS A 39 -40.16 21.08 -0.85
N ASP A 40 -41.03 22.06 -0.61
CA ASP A 40 -41.08 23.34 -1.32
C ASP A 40 -40.24 24.42 -0.62
N LYS A 41 -39.76 24.14 0.60
CA LYS A 41 -38.91 25.05 1.37
C LYS A 41 -37.50 25.11 0.76
N ILE A 42 -37.03 26.33 0.54
CA ILE A 42 -35.67 26.61 0.04
C ILE A 42 -34.64 25.94 0.96
N GLY A 43 -33.78 25.09 0.38
CA GLY A 43 -32.75 24.35 1.10
C GLY A 43 -33.09 22.91 1.47
N TYR A 44 -34.29 22.41 1.14
CA TYR A 44 -34.68 21.00 1.34
C TYR A 44 -33.73 20.02 0.63
N ILE A 45 -33.42 20.27 -0.65
CA ILE A 45 -32.48 19.46 -1.45
C ILE A 45 -31.08 19.45 -0.82
N SER A 46 -30.57 20.60 -0.40
CA SER A 46 -29.25 20.71 0.24
C SER A 46 -29.17 19.98 1.58
N ARG A 47 -30.27 19.93 2.36
CA ARG A 47 -30.34 19.15 3.61
C ARG A 47 -30.35 17.65 3.35
N ILE A 48 -31.06 17.18 2.32
CA ILE A 48 -31.04 15.77 1.92
C ILE A 48 -29.64 15.35 1.45
N GLU A 49 -29.01 16.14 0.59
CA GLU A 49 -27.65 15.84 0.11
C GLU A 49 -26.63 15.79 1.25
N LYS A 50 -26.75 16.69 2.22
CA LYS A 50 -25.88 16.69 3.41
C LYS A 50 -26.09 15.43 4.26
N LYS A 51 -27.33 15.02 4.49
CA LYS A 51 -27.65 13.76 5.19
C LYS A 51 -27.14 12.53 4.44
N LYS A 52 -27.32 12.48 3.11
CA LYS A 52 -26.78 11.39 2.27
C LYS A 52 -25.25 11.31 2.37
N ARG A 53 -24.53 12.43 2.28
CA ARG A 53 -23.07 12.45 2.46
C ARG A 53 -22.64 11.97 3.85
N GLU A 54 -23.35 12.36 4.90
CA GLU A 54 -23.06 11.90 6.27
C GLU A 54 -23.32 10.40 6.45
N GLU A 55 -24.37 9.86 5.80
CA GLU A 55 -24.65 8.42 5.77
C GLU A 55 -23.63 7.64 4.95
N ASP A 56 -23.19 8.17 3.80
CA ASP A 56 -22.15 7.56 2.96
C ASP A 56 -20.80 7.53 3.70
N LEU A 57 -20.44 8.61 4.39
CA LEU A 57 -19.26 8.67 5.27
C LEU A 57 -19.33 7.65 6.41
N LYS A 58 -20.50 7.47 7.03
CA LYS A 58 -20.70 6.46 8.08
C LYS A 58 -20.62 5.04 7.52
N LYS A 59 -21.20 4.78 6.34
CA LYS A 59 -21.12 3.49 5.65
C LYS A 59 -19.67 3.14 5.31
N GLU A 60 -18.93 4.08 4.74
CA GLU A 60 -17.51 3.92 4.42
C GLU A 60 -16.68 3.64 5.68
N GLN A 61 -16.96 4.32 6.80
CA GLN A 61 -16.30 4.05 8.08
C GLN A 61 -16.64 2.68 8.66
N THR A 62 -17.90 2.23 8.54
CA THR A 62 -18.31 0.89 8.99
C THR A 62 -17.78 -0.22 8.11
N GLU A 63 -17.68 -0.01 6.79
CA GLU A 63 -17.06 -0.94 5.85
C GLU A 63 -15.55 -1.03 6.09
N ARG A 64 -14.88 0.09 6.34
CA ARG A 64 -13.47 0.11 6.78
C ARG A 64 -13.26 -0.61 8.11
N ARG A 65 -14.18 -0.46 9.07
CA ARG A 65 -14.14 -1.21 10.34
C ARG A 65 -14.37 -2.70 10.14
N ARG A 66 -15.34 -3.10 9.31
CA ARG A 66 -15.58 -4.51 8.98
C ARG A 66 -14.43 -5.13 8.21
N ALA A 67 -13.86 -4.43 7.23
CA ALA A 67 -12.66 -4.87 6.52
C ALA A 67 -11.45 -5.02 7.47
N ARG A 68 -11.35 -4.16 8.48
CA ARG A 68 -10.33 -4.26 9.53
C ARG A 68 -10.59 -5.44 10.48
N GLU A 69 -11.84 -5.67 10.88
CA GLU A 69 -12.23 -6.83 11.70
C GLU A 69 -12.07 -8.15 10.92
N GLU A 70 -12.33 -8.15 9.61
CA GLU A 70 -12.16 -9.31 8.73
C GLU A 70 -10.69 -9.59 8.41
N SER A 71 -9.84 -8.56 8.32
CA SER A 71 -8.38 -8.75 8.30
C SER A 71 -7.87 -9.31 9.63
N LEU A 72 -8.34 -8.78 10.77
CA LEU A 72 -7.94 -9.25 12.10
C LEU A 72 -8.38 -10.70 12.38
N ARG A 73 -9.55 -11.13 11.91
CA ARG A 73 -10.01 -12.52 12.02
C ARG A 73 -9.20 -13.51 11.17
N LYS A 74 -8.52 -13.04 10.11
CA LYS A 74 -7.61 -13.88 9.31
C LYS A 74 -6.23 -14.02 9.96
N ASP A 75 -5.84 -13.11 10.85
CA ASP A 75 -4.53 -13.13 11.52
C ASP A 75 -4.42 -14.19 12.63
N GLU A 76 -5.53 -14.77 13.10
CA GLU A 76 -5.51 -15.65 14.28
C GLU A 76 -5.09 -17.12 14.04
N GLU A 77 -4.88 -17.61 12.80
CA GLU A 77 -4.32 -18.97 12.58
C GLU A 77 -3.39 -19.12 11.36
N ILE A 78 -2.64 -18.08 10.98
CA ILE A 78 -1.64 -18.25 9.91
C ILE A 78 -0.41 -18.98 10.46
N LYS A 79 -0.40 -20.32 10.33
CA LYS A 79 0.81 -21.12 10.59
C LYS A 79 1.92 -20.68 9.64
N ILE A 80 2.97 -20.10 10.20
CA ILE A 80 4.16 -19.68 9.44
C ILE A 80 4.77 -20.89 8.73
N PRO A 81 4.89 -20.88 7.40
CA PRO A 81 5.51 -21.98 6.67
C PRO A 81 6.96 -22.22 7.10
N LYS A 82 7.42 -23.48 7.08
CA LYS A 82 8.78 -23.85 7.50
C LYS A 82 9.89 -23.16 6.68
N HIS A 83 9.65 -22.89 5.40
CA HIS A 83 10.62 -22.21 4.55
C HIS A 83 10.71 -20.71 4.90
N VAL A 84 9.59 -20.05 5.22
CA VAL A 84 9.57 -18.67 5.74
C VAL A 84 10.35 -18.57 7.06
N LEU A 85 10.18 -19.54 7.97
CA LEU A 85 10.95 -19.59 9.22
C LEU A 85 12.46 -19.66 9.00
N ARG A 86 12.92 -20.35 7.95
CA ARG A 86 14.34 -20.43 7.58
C ARG A 86 14.86 -19.15 6.94
N GLY A 87 13.99 -18.35 6.33
CA GLY A 87 14.39 -17.09 5.70
C GLY A 87 14.50 -15.92 6.66
N PHE A 88 13.79 -15.90 7.79
CA PHE A 88 13.87 -14.79 8.77
C PHE A 88 15.30 -14.44 9.21
N PRO A 89 16.15 -15.41 9.63
CA PRO A 89 17.52 -15.09 10.03
C PRO A 89 18.36 -14.51 8.89
N LEU A 90 18.03 -14.87 7.64
CA LEU A 90 18.70 -14.33 6.45
C LEU A 90 18.32 -12.86 6.27
N LEU A 91 17.03 -12.52 6.35
CA LEU A 91 16.57 -11.13 6.22
C LEU A 91 17.10 -10.25 7.36
N GLU A 92 16.99 -10.68 8.63
CA GLU A 92 17.43 -9.90 9.79
C GLU A 92 18.90 -9.52 9.70
N LYS A 93 19.75 -10.48 9.32
CA LYS A 93 21.19 -10.24 9.12
C LYS A 93 21.46 -9.20 8.04
N GLU A 94 20.70 -9.24 6.94
CA GLU A 94 20.93 -8.33 5.81
C GLU A 94 20.36 -6.94 6.04
N ILE A 95 19.21 -6.82 6.69
CA ILE A 95 18.69 -5.53 7.15
C ILE A 95 19.74 -4.86 8.06
N ALA A 96 20.29 -5.58 9.03
CA ALA A 96 21.28 -5.02 9.95
C ALA A 96 22.57 -4.55 9.25
N LYS A 97 22.98 -5.20 8.15
CA LYS A 97 24.12 -4.74 7.33
C LYS A 97 23.76 -3.52 6.49
N TYR A 98 22.58 -3.55 5.87
CA TYR A 98 22.10 -2.47 5.03
C TYR A 98 21.88 -1.17 5.83
N GLU A 99 21.34 -1.28 7.04
CA GLU A 99 21.19 -0.12 7.94
C GLU A 99 22.55 0.48 8.34
N LYS A 100 23.57 -0.36 8.56
CA LYS A 100 24.94 0.12 8.83
C LYS A 100 25.56 0.81 7.61
N SER A 101 25.34 0.30 6.40
CA SER A 101 25.85 0.94 5.19
C SER A 101 25.11 2.25 4.90
N LEU A 102 23.81 2.33 5.19
CA LEU A 102 23.01 3.55 5.10
C LEU A 102 23.54 4.67 6.01
N GLU A 103 23.94 4.36 7.24
CA GLU A 103 24.51 5.35 8.18
C GLU A 103 25.81 5.98 7.67
N SER A 104 26.55 5.26 6.83
CA SER A 104 27.79 5.77 6.20
C SER A 104 27.55 6.60 4.94
N SER A 105 26.35 6.58 4.37
CA SER A 105 26.02 7.23 3.10
C SER A 105 25.19 8.48 3.31
N THR A 106 25.77 9.65 3.05
CA THR A 106 25.15 10.97 3.28
C THR A 106 23.99 11.32 2.35
N GLU A 107 23.79 10.59 1.25
CA GLU A 107 22.85 10.97 0.18
C GLU A 107 21.63 10.05 0.05
N ASN A 108 21.46 9.04 0.91
CA ASN A 108 20.38 8.08 0.71
C ASN A 108 18.99 8.71 1.01
N PRO A 109 18.03 8.67 0.07
CA PRO A 109 16.68 9.21 0.27
C PRO A 109 15.93 8.59 1.46
N LEU A 110 16.30 7.37 1.88
CA LEU A 110 15.72 6.67 3.03
C LEU A 110 16.03 7.35 4.37
N LEU A 111 17.11 8.14 4.48
CA LEU A 111 17.44 8.89 5.70
C LEU A 111 16.38 9.95 6.05
N VAL A 112 15.55 10.34 5.09
CA VAL A 112 14.48 11.32 5.26
C VAL A 112 13.21 10.70 5.83
N MET A 113 13.07 9.37 5.73
CA MET A 113 11.86 8.66 6.14
C MET A 113 11.87 8.30 7.63
N ASP A 114 10.67 8.13 8.19
CA ASP A 114 10.52 7.56 9.53
C ASP A 114 10.86 6.06 9.47
N LYS A 115 11.74 5.59 10.36
CA LYS A 115 12.10 4.16 10.48
C LYS A 115 10.89 3.28 10.84
N ARG A 116 9.84 3.86 11.43
CA ARG A 116 8.58 3.18 11.75
C ARG A 116 7.67 3.06 10.53
N ASP A 117 7.93 3.76 9.43
CA ASP A 117 7.13 3.61 8.21
C ASP A 117 7.32 2.21 7.62
N LYS A 118 6.22 1.52 7.33
CA LYS A 118 6.27 0.18 6.70
C LYS A 118 7.01 0.22 5.36
N MET A 119 6.87 1.31 4.62
CA MET A 119 7.59 1.49 3.36
C MET A 119 9.09 1.58 3.56
N TYR A 120 9.59 2.11 4.68
CA TYR A 120 11.03 2.13 4.96
C TYR A 120 11.63 0.72 4.93
N LYS A 121 11.01 -0.21 5.66
CA LYS A 121 11.41 -1.62 5.68
C LYS A 121 11.20 -2.30 4.33
N CYS A 122 10.07 -2.07 3.66
CA CYS A 122 9.83 -2.63 2.32
C CYS A 122 10.88 -2.18 1.30
N ILE A 123 11.21 -0.89 1.27
CA ILE A 123 12.20 -0.35 0.31
C ILE A 123 13.59 -0.89 0.65
N SER A 124 13.95 -0.97 1.93
CA SER A 124 15.21 -1.55 2.36
C SER A 124 15.36 -3.00 1.90
N LEU A 125 14.34 -3.84 2.13
CA LEU A 125 14.32 -5.23 1.67
C LEU A 125 14.33 -5.35 0.15
N PHE A 126 13.60 -4.47 -0.55
CA PHE A 126 13.58 -4.43 -2.00
C PHE A 126 14.96 -4.08 -2.58
N ASN A 127 15.65 -3.09 -2.00
CA ASN A 127 17.01 -2.72 -2.43
C ASN A 127 18.02 -3.82 -2.13
N ILE A 128 17.94 -4.48 -0.96
CA ILE A 128 18.76 -5.65 -0.65
C ILE A 128 18.54 -6.76 -1.68
N PHE A 129 17.27 -7.03 -2.02
CA PHE A 129 16.94 -8.01 -3.05
C PHE A 129 17.55 -7.63 -4.39
N ASP A 130 17.39 -6.38 -4.79
CA ASP A 130 17.91 -5.88 -6.05
C ASP A 130 19.43 -5.96 -6.13
N ASP A 131 20.13 -5.59 -5.07
CA ASP A 131 21.59 -5.56 -5.05
C ASP A 131 22.20 -6.97 -4.97
N GLN A 132 21.59 -7.89 -4.22
CA GLN A 132 22.21 -9.17 -3.86
C GLN A 132 21.64 -10.38 -4.60
N TYR A 133 20.37 -10.34 -5.01
CA TYR A 133 19.64 -11.51 -5.50
C TYR A 133 19.00 -11.33 -6.89
N SER A 134 18.79 -10.09 -7.36
CA SER A 134 18.21 -9.83 -8.69
C SER A 134 18.97 -10.48 -9.86
N PHE A 135 20.26 -10.74 -9.67
CA PHE A 135 21.09 -11.42 -10.64
C PHE A 135 20.52 -12.78 -11.07
N ILE A 136 19.87 -13.52 -10.17
CA ILE A 136 19.25 -14.81 -10.53
C ILE A 136 18.19 -14.64 -11.61
N LEU A 137 17.55 -13.47 -11.68
CA LEU A 137 16.49 -13.18 -12.64
C LEU A 137 17.01 -12.92 -14.05
N THR A 138 18.27 -12.45 -14.19
CA THR A 138 18.81 -11.94 -15.46
C THR A 138 20.06 -12.69 -15.95
N THR A 139 20.65 -13.53 -15.12
CA THR A 139 21.92 -14.18 -15.42
C THR A 139 21.84 -15.22 -16.54
N SER A 140 22.87 -15.24 -17.38
CA SER A 140 23.14 -16.33 -18.32
C SER A 140 24.00 -17.45 -17.72
N LYS A 141 24.54 -17.26 -16.51
CA LYS A 141 25.40 -18.26 -15.83
C LYS A 141 24.59 -19.45 -15.30
N ILE A 142 23.29 -19.29 -15.12
CA ILE A 142 22.37 -20.37 -14.75
C ILE A 142 21.62 -20.81 -16.01
N SER A 143 21.76 -22.08 -16.36
CA SER A 143 21.20 -22.64 -17.59
C SER A 143 19.95 -23.45 -17.29
N TYR A 144 18.84 -23.06 -17.92
CA TYR A 144 17.54 -23.70 -17.80
C TYR A 144 17.14 -24.40 -19.09
N ASN A 145 16.63 -25.63 -18.99
CA ASN A 145 15.94 -26.33 -20.06
C ASN A 145 14.51 -25.84 -20.20
N ILE A 146 14.02 -25.82 -21.44
CA ILE A 146 12.59 -25.64 -21.73
C ILE A 146 11.93 -27.01 -21.63
N GLU A 147 10.94 -27.14 -20.73
CA GLU A 147 10.19 -28.37 -20.54
C GLU A 147 8.72 -28.15 -20.92
N PHE A 148 8.05 -29.18 -21.44
CA PHE A 148 6.62 -29.17 -21.67
C PHE A 148 5.94 -30.04 -20.61
N ARG A 149 5.33 -29.40 -19.60
CA ARG A 149 4.50 -30.09 -18.59
C ARG A 149 3.03 -29.82 -18.87
N ASP A 150 2.21 -30.87 -18.91
CA ASP A 150 0.76 -30.76 -19.08
C ASP A 150 0.34 -29.88 -20.28
N GLN A 151 1.04 -30.01 -21.41
CA GLN A 151 0.87 -29.20 -22.63
C GLN A 151 1.20 -27.70 -22.49
N LYS A 152 1.76 -27.27 -21.34
CA LYS A 152 2.24 -25.91 -21.12
C LYS A 152 3.77 -25.87 -21.28
N LYS A 153 4.26 -24.94 -22.11
CA LYS A 153 5.68 -24.61 -22.19
C LYS A 153 6.09 -23.93 -20.88
N VAL A 154 7.05 -24.51 -20.17
CA VAL A 154 7.68 -23.91 -18.99
C VAL A 154 9.04 -23.38 -19.42
N ASP A 155 9.14 -22.06 -19.51
CA ASP A 155 10.37 -21.35 -19.87
C ASP A 155 10.78 -20.45 -18.70
N ILE A 156 11.51 -21.04 -17.77
CA ILE A 156 11.91 -20.37 -16.52
C ILE A 156 12.71 -19.10 -16.81
N LYS A 157 13.55 -19.09 -17.85
CA LYS A 157 14.38 -17.93 -18.18
C LYS A 157 13.54 -16.76 -18.69
N GLU A 158 12.56 -17.05 -19.54
CA GLU A 158 11.61 -16.06 -20.04
C GLU A 158 10.76 -15.49 -18.90
N GLU A 159 10.22 -16.36 -18.03
CA GLU A 159 9.45 -15.96 -16.85
C GLU A 159 10.26 -15.09 -15.89
N LEU A 160 11.47 -15.49 -15.52
CA LEU A 160 12.36 -14.69 -14.64
C LEU A 160 12.69 -13.32 -15.23
N SER A 161 12.94 -13.25 -16.55
CA SER A 161 13.23 -11.99 -17.24
C SER A 161 12.01 -11.06 -17.25
N HIS A 162 10.81 -11.62 -17.44
CA HIS A 162 9.56 -10.87 -17.34
C HIS A 162 9.34 -10.32 -15.94
N THR A 163 9.54 -11.14 -14.91
CA THR A 163 9.40 -10.70 -13.51
C THR A 163 10.41 -9.60 -13.16
N TYR A 164 11.64 -9.66 -13.69
CA TYR A 164 12.61 -8.57 -13.54
C TYR A 164 12.13 -7.24 -14.16
N PHE A 165 11.45 -7.29 -15.30
CA PHE A 165 10.85 -6.10 -15.91
C PHE A 165 9.78 -5.48 -15.00
N ILE A 166 8.88 -6.29 -14.44
CA ILE A 166 7.86 -5.83 -13.48
C ILE A 166 8.52 -5.25 -12.21
N MET A 167 9.62 -5.87 -11.75
CA MET A 167 10.41 -5.35 -10.63
C MET A 167 11.00 -3.97 -10.95
N SER A 168 11.49 -3.75 -12.16
CA SER A 168 11.98 -2.44 -12.61
C SER A 168 10.88 -1.36 -12.59
N GLU A 169 9.67 -1.67 -13.05
CA GLU A 169 8.54 -0.75 -12.95
C GLU A 169 8.18 -0.43 -11.49
N THR A 170 8.26 -1.43 -10.61
CA THR A 170 7.99 -1.28 -9.18
C THR A 170 8.98 -0.32 -8.52
N ARG A 171 10.23 -0.29 -9.00
CA ARG A 171 11.25 0.67 -8.55
C ARG A 171 10.83 2.11 -8.85
N GLU A 172 10.19 2.36 -9.99
CA GLU A 172 9.71 3.69 -10.35
C GLU A 172 8.54 4.12 -9.45
N ASP A 173 7.62 3.21 -9.16
CA ASP A 173 6.55 3.45 -8.17
C ASP A 173 7.12 3.79 -6.77
N ILE A 174 8.21 3.12 -6.36
CA ILE A 174 8.92 3.42 -5.11
C ILE A 174 9.54 4.82 -5.13
N LYS A 175 10.18 5.23 -6.22
CA LYS A 175 10.73 6.59 -6.34
C LYS A 175 9.64 7.65 -6.20
N ASN A 176 8.51 7.46 -6.89
CA ASN A 176 7.36 8.35 -6.78
C ASN A 176 6.86 8.46 -5.32
N TYR A 177 6.86 7.35 -4.58
CA TYR A 177 6.52 7.36 -3.16
C TYR A 177 7.52 8.21 -2.34
N ILE A 178 8.82 8.03 -2.55
CA ILE A 178 9.88 8.81 -1.87
C ILE A 178 9.75 10.31 -2.18
N GLU A 179 9.42 10.66 -3.43
CA GLU A 179 9.18 12.05 -3.83
C GLU A 179 8.02 12.68 -3.06
N ILE A 180 6.89 11.98 -2.92
CA ILE A 180 5.76 12.49 -2.12
C ILE A 180 6.15 12.68 -0.65
N VAL A 181 6.93 11.77 -0.06
CA VAL A 181 7.41 11.93 1.33
C VAL A 181 8.27 13.19 1.47
N ASN A 182 9.17 13.42 0.50
CA ASN A 182 10.00 14.63 0.45
C ASN A 182 9.17 15.89 0.26
N GLU A 183 8.13 15.86 -0.58
CA GLU A 183 7.20 16.98 -0.75
C GLU A 183 6.44 17.29 0.54
N ILE A 184 5.93 16.28 1.25
CA ILE A 184 5.25 16.48 2.55
C ILE A 184 6.20 17.16 3.54
N ARG A 185 7.47 16.73 3.59
CA ARG A 185 8.49 17.36 4.45
C ARG A 185 8.74 18.81 4.05
N LYS A 186 8.86 19.12 2.75
CA LYS A 186 9.02 20.49 2.24
C LYS A 186 7.81 21.37 2.55
N THR A 187 6.59 20.85 2.37
CA THR A 187 5.35 21.55 2.76
C THR A 187 5.33 21.83 4.27
N ARG A 188 5.79 20.88 5.09
CA ARG A 188 5.88 21.04 6.55
C ARG A 188 6.89 22.09 6.97
N SER A 189 8.01 22.26 6.27
CA SER A 189 9.03 23.27 6.58
C SER A 189 8.78 24.63 5.92
N ASN A 190 7.83 24.74 4.98
CA ASN A 190 7.54 25.99 4.28
C ASN A 190 6.86 27.01 5.21
N LEU A 191 7.56 28.11 5.49
CA LEU A 191 7.10 29.22 6.33
C LEU A 191 6.19 30.22 5.57
N ARG A 192 6.11 30.14 4.24
CA ARG A 192 5.35 31.09 3.41
C ARG A 192 3.86 30.73 3.28
N LEU A 193 3.47 29.53 3.68
CA LEU A 193 2.09 29.05 3.60
C LEU A 193 1.31 29.41 4.86
N SER A 194 0.07 29.86 4.68
CA SER A 194 -0.88 30.00 5.80
C SER A 194 -1.19 28.65 6.43
N SER A 195 -1.49 28.62 7.73
CA SER A 195 -1.84 27.40 8.49
C SER A 195 -2.95 26.58 7.81
N HIS A 196 -3.98 27.25 7.28
CA HIS A 196 -5.07 26.58 6.56
C HIS A 196 -4.62 25.97 5.23
N GLN A 197 -3.85 26.71 4.43
CA GLN A 197 -3.32 26.22 3.15
C GLN A 197 -2.39 25.02 3.35
N LYS A 198 -1.54 25.09 4.38
CA LYS A 198 -0.63 24.02 4.77
C LYS A 198 -1.41 22.76 5.17
N SER A 199 -2.44 22.90 6.00
CA SER A 199 -3.26 21.77 6.45
C SER A 199 -3.97 21.09 5.28
N SER A 200 -4.55 21.86 4.35
CA SER A 200 -5.26 21.32 3.18
C SER A 200 -4.32 20.60 2.19
N LEU A 201 -3.15 21.18 1.92
CA LEU A 201 -2.12 20.56 1.07
C LEU A 201 -1.57 19.29 1.71
N MET A 202 -1.27 19.32 3.01
CA MET A 202 -0.79 18.15 3.74
C MET A 202 -1.83 17.02 3.75
N GLU A 203 -3.12 17.31 3.96
CA GLU A 203 -4.16 16.28 3.91
C GLU A 203 -4.22 15.60 2.53
N THR A 204 -4.12 16.39 1.45
CA THR A 204 -4.11 15.88 0.08
C THR A 204 -2.87 15.01 -0.19
N GLN A 205 -1.69 15.47 0.23
CA GLN A 205 -0.44 14.73 0.07
C GLN A 205 -0.38 13.47 0.92
N SER A 206 -0.89 13.49 2.16
CA SER A 206 -0.98 12.31 3.03
C SER A 206 -1.94 11.25 2.48
N LYS A 207 -3.07 11.66 1.87
CA LYS A 207 -3.96 10.73 1.16
C LYS A 207 -3.22 10.06 -0.01
N LYS A 208 -2.50 10.83 -0.82
CA LYS A 208 -1.67 10.28 -1.91
C LYS A 208 -0.59 9.34 -1.40
N GLN A 209 0.12 9.70 -0.32
CA GLN A 209 1.12 8.85 0.33
C GLN A 209 0.53 7.51 0.76
N SER A 210 -0.64 7.51 1.41
CA SER A 210 -1.31 6.29 1.85
C SER A 210 -1.71 5.39 0.67
N MET A 211 -2.23 5.98 -0.41
CA MET A 211 -2.60 5.24 -1.62
C MET A 211 -1.36 4.64 -2.31
N LEU A 212 -0.30 5.43 -2.48
CA LEU A 212 0.94 4.95 -3.09
C LEU A 212 1.64 3.89 -2.23
N SER A 213 1.64 4.03 -0.91
CA SER A 213 2.17 3.00 -0.01
C SER A 213 1.47 1.66 -0.23
N GLY A 214 0.14 1.65 -0.27
CA GLY A 214 -0.63 0.43 -0.56
C GLY A 214 -0.32 -0.14 -1.93
N LYS A 215 -0.31 0.71 -2.97
CA LYS A 215 0.03 0.32 -4.35
C LYS A 215 1.42 -0.33 -4.43
N CYS A 216 2.44 0.32 -3.88
CA CYS A 216 3.81 -0.17 -3.91
C CYS A 216 3.95 -1.51 -3.18
N ARG A 217 3.38 -1.63 -1.96
CA ARG A 217 3.43 -2.89 -1.19
C ARG A 217 2.74 -4.04 -1.92
N ASN A 218 1.60 -3.78 -2.57
CA ASN A 218 0.92 -4.79 -3.38
C ASN A 218 1.79 -5.24 -4.56
N LYS A 219 2.36 -4.30 -5.31
CA LYS A 219 3.20 -4.61 -6.47
C LYS A 219 4.50 -5.34 -6.06
N ILE A 220 5.13 -4.95 -4.96
CA ILE A 220 6.26 -5.69 -4.36
C ILE A 220 5.85 -7.11 -4.01
N THR A 221 4.67 -7.29 -3.39
CA THR A 221 4.16 -8.61 -3.02
C THR A 221 3.91 -9.48 -4.25
N GLU A 222 3.36 -8.91 -5.33
CA GLU A 222 3.13 -9.61 -6.60
C GLU A 222 4.46 -10.10 -7.20
N VAL A 223 5.45 -9.20 -7.33
CA VAL A 223 6.79 -9.54 -7.83
C VAL A 223 7.43 -10.64 -6.99
N MET A 224 7.44 -10.51 -5.66
CA MET A 224 8.09 -11.49 -4.79
C MET A 224 7.38 -12.85 -4.80
N LYS A 225 6.04 -12.86 -4.91
CA LYS A 225 5.26 -14.11 -5.10
C LYS A 225 5.54 -14.78 -6.43
N GLU A 226 5.70 -14.00 -7.48
CA GLU A 226 6.02 -14.54 -8.81
C GLU A 226 7.41 -15.18 -8.81
N ILE A 227 8.40 -14.50 -8.22
CA ILE A 227 9.75 -15.05 -8.01
C ILE A 227 9.69 -16.32 -7.16
N GLU A 228 8.98 -16.30 -6.04
CA GLU A 228 8.78 -17.47 -5.17
C GLU A 228 8.19 -18.65 -5.95
N SER A 229 7.14 -18.40 -6.74
CA SER A 229 6.46 -19.42 -7.55
C SER A 229 7.40 -20.02 -8.59
N ILE A 230 8.10 -19.19 -9.38
CA ILE A 230 9.03 -19.64 -10.41
C ILE A 230 10.15 -20.49 -9.81
N LEU A 231 10.79 -20.01 -8.75
CA LEU A 231 11.88 -20.74 -8.10
C LEU A 231 11.40 -22.02 -7.41
N SER A 232 10.17 -22.06 -6.90
CA SER A 232 9.59 -23.27 -6.32
C SER A 232 9.47 -24.41 -7.35
N ILE A 233 9.15 -24.09 -8.61
CA ILE A 233 9.10 -25.06 -9.71
C ILE A 233 10.48 -25.67 -9.94
N VAL A 234 11.51 -24.82 -10.00
CA VAL A 234 12.90 -25.25 -10.19
C VAL A 234 13.38 -26.14 -9.03
N ILE A 235 13.10 -25.74 -7.78
CA ILE A 235 13.49 -26.51 -6.58
C ILE A 235 12.74 -27.85 -6.52
N SER A 236 11.46 -27.87 -6.85
CA SER A 236 10.65 -29.09 -6.87
C SER A 236 11.16 -30.06 -7.94
N ASP A 237 11.48 -29.56 -9.14
CA ASP A 237 12.10 -30.35 -10.20
C ASP A 237 13.45 -30.91 -9.79
N TYR A 238 14.32 -30.10 -9.17
CA TYR A 238 15.63 -30.56 -8.70
C TYR A 238 15.54 -31.70 -7.66
N ASN A 239 14.51 -31.70 -6.82
CA ASN A 239 14.28 -32.78 -5.85
C ASN A 239 13.64 -34.03 -6.46
N SER A 240 13.12 -33.95 -7.69
CA SER A 240 12.42 -35.03 -8.38
C SER A 240 13.15 -35.42 -9.67
N SER A 241 12.73 -34.86 -10.81
CA SER A 241 13.16 -35.23 -12.16
C SER A 241 14.51 -34.66 -12.59
N LYS A 242 14.96 -33.55 -12.00
CA LYS A 242 16.23 -32.86 -12.32
C LYS A 242 16.40 -32.56 -13.82
N GLN A 243 15.34 -32.06 -14.46
CA GLN A 243 15.33 -31.81 -15.90
C GLN A 243 15.47 -30.33 -16.25
N ILE A 244 14.98 -29.43 -15.41
CA ILE A 244 14.92 -27.99 -15.68
C ILE A 244 16.30 -27.35 -15.51
N LEU A 245 16.97 -27.57 -14.38
CA LEU A 245 18.26 -26.93 -14.09
C LEU A 245 19.42 -27.76 -14.67
N GLN A 246 20.14 -27.22 -15.66
CA GLN A 246 21.21 -27.94 -16.35
C GLN A 246 22.53 -27.99 -15.56
N ASN A 247 22.85 -26.93 -14.82
CA ASN A 247 24.12 -26.76 -14.13
C ASN A 247 23.96 -26.49 -12.61
N PRO A 248 23.34 -27.40 -11.85
CA PRO A 248 23.02 -27.17 -10.44
C PRO A 248 24.25 -27.04 -9.52
N ASP A 249 25.32 -27.77 -9.82
CA ASP A 249 26.54 -27.86 -8.99
C ASP A 249 27.64 -26.85 -9.40
N GLU A 250 27.42 -26.10 -10.47
CA GLU A 250 28.35 -25.06 -10.90
C GLU A 250 28.34 -23.89 -9.92
N HIS A 251 29.51 -23.32 -9.68
CA HIS A 251 29.69 -22.24 -8.71
C HIS A 251 29.53 -20.89 -9.40
N LEU A 252 28.79 -19.99 -8.75
CA LEU A 252 28.66 -18.62 -9.20
C LEU A 252 29.94 -17.84 -8.90
N TYR A 253 30.47 -17.19 -9.93
CA TYR A 253 31.59 -16.28 -9.82
C TYR A 253 31.19 -14.91 -10.35
N PHE A 254 31.36 -13.88 -9.54
CA PHE A 254 31.11 -12.46 -9.79
C PHE A 254 32.45 -11.74 -9.86
N ASP A 255 32.58 -10.79 -10.79
CA ASP A 255 33.75 -9.93 -10.85
C ASP A 255 33.54 -8.76 -9.89
N GLU A 256 34.33 -8.69 -8.82
CA GLU A 256 34.20 -7.66 -7.80
C GLU A 256 34.30 -6.23 -8.36
N ASN A 257 35.02 -6.03 -9.47
CA ASN A 257 35.18 -4.70 -10.08
C ASN A 257 33.93 -4.24 -10.84
N ILE A 258 33.09 -5.18 -11.28
CA ILE A 258 31.92 -4.92 -12.12
C ILE A 258 30.64 -5.09 -11.31
N ASP A 259 30.53 -6.21 -10.59
CA ASP A 259 29.33 -6.64 -9.87
C ASP A 259 29.35 -6.22 -8.38
N GLY A 260 30.52 -5.85 -7.86
CA GLY A 260 30.75 -5.62 -6.43
C GLY A 260 30.79 -6.92 -5.62
N GLU A 261 30.86 -6.78 -4.29
CA GLU A 261 30.79 -7.94 -3.38
C GLU A 261 29.35 -8.48 -3.35
N LYS A 262 29.12 -9.61 -4.04
CA LYS A 262 27.83 -10.31 -4.07
C LYS A 262 27.81 -11.47 -3.08
N ARG A 263 26.71 -11.59 -2.34
CA ARG A 263 26.52 -12.68 -1.36
C ARG A 263 26.55 -14.09 -1.97
N LEU A 264 26.11 -14.21 -3.22
CA LEU A 264 26.04 -15.49 -3.93
C LEU A 264 27.41 -15.93 -4.48
N GLN A 265 28.48 -15.15 -4.24
CA GLN A 265 29.84 -15.49 -4.66
C GLN A 265 30.29 -16.85 -4.11
N GLY A 266 30.76 -17.72 -5.00
CA GLY A 266 31.25 -19.05 -4.67
C GLY A 266 30.16 -20.04 -4.24
N LYS A 267 28.87 -19.69 -4.33
CA LYS A 267 27.78 -20.63 -4.05
C LYS A 267 27.41 -21.44 -5.29
N LYS A 268 26.90 -22.65 -5.06
CA LYS A 268 26.33 -23.44 -6.15
C LYS A 268 25.06 -22.79 -6.69
N ASN A 269 24.78 -22.96 -7.97
CA ASN A 269 23.57 -22.44 -8.61
C ASN A 269 22.29 -22.84 -7.86
N ILE A 270 22.18 -24.10 -7.42
CA ILE A 270 21.00 -24.56 -6.66
C ILE A 270 20.90 -23.90 -5.28
N GLU A 271 22.02 -23.67 -4.61
CA GLU A 271 22.04 -23.01 -3.29
C GLU A 271 21.66 -21.54 -3.41
N ALA A 272 22.12 -20.87 -4.47
CA ALA A 272 21.75 -19.51 -4.79
C ALA A 272 20.25 -19.38 -5.07
N ILE A 273 19.69 -20.28 -5.90
CA ILE A 273 18.25 -20.35 -6.16
C ILE A 273 17.46 -20.56 -4.86
N LEU A 274 17.91 -21.47 -3.99
CA LEU A 274 17.25 -21.75 -2.73
C LEU A 274 17.27 -20.55 -1.78
N GLU A 275 18.40 -19.85 -1.67
CA GLU A 275 18.50 -18.66 -0.82
C GLU A 275 17.62 -17.52 -1.32
N THR A 276 17.59 -17.27 -2.63
CA THR A 276 16.70 -16.28 -3.25
C THR A 276 15.23 -16.63 -3.04
N PHE A 277 14.87 -17.92 -3.17
CA PHE A 277 13.53 -18.40 -2.85
C PHE A 277 13.15 -18.13 -1.39
N LEU A 278 14.03 -18.45 -0.44
CA LEU A 278 13.79 -18.20 0.99
C LEU A 278 13.63 -16.71 1.28
N PHE A 279 14.44 -15.86 0.64
CA PHE A 279 14.33 -14.41 0.77
C PHE A 279 12.98 -13.92 0.25
N ALA A 280 12.62 -14.27 -0.98
CA ALA A 280 11.38 -13.84 -1.63
C ALA A 280 10.14 -14.30 -0.84
N ALA A 281 10.09 -15.58 -0.42
CA ALA A 281 8.97 -16.12 0.35
C ALA A 281 8.80 -15.42 1.71
N THR A 282 9.91 -15.13 2.39
CA THR A 282 9.86 -14.44 3.69
C THR A 282 9.46 -12.99 3.54
N PHE A 283 9.95 -12.31 2.49
CA PHE A 283 9.57 -10.94 2.20
C PHE A 283 8.07 -10.85 1.85
N THR A 284 7.58 -11.74 0.99
CA THR A 284 6.14 -11.89 0.70
C THR A 284 5.33 -12.06 1.98
N PHE A 285 5.77 -12.96 2.87
CA PHE A 285 5.08 -13.21 4.13
C PHE A 285 5.04 -11.96 5.02
N LEU A 286 6.15 -11.23 5.14
CA LEU A 286 6.23 -10.00 5.94
C LEU A 286 5.25 -8.92 5.47
N VAL A 287 5.09 -8.74 4.15
CA VAL A 287 4.19 -7.74 3.56
C VAL A 287 2.74 -8.20 3.58
N ALA A 288 2.47 -9.49 3.37
CA ALA A 288 1.10 -10.00 3.33
C ALA A 288 0.49 -10.23 4.71
N TYR A 289 1.28 -10.76 5.65
CA TYR A 289 0.78 -11.28 6.94
C TYR A 289 1.63 -10.86 8.16
N GLY A 290 2.82 -10.32 7.94
CA GLY A 290 3.74 -9.92 9.01
C GLY A 290 3.58 -8.45 9.43
N GLU A 291 4.65 -7.91 10.02
CA GLU A 291 4.69 -6.52 10.54
C GLU A 291 4.50 -5.42 9.46
N LEU A 292 4.69 -5.77 8.17
CA LEU A 292 4.53 -4.85 7.05
C LEU A 292 3.13 -4.92 6.42
N SER A 293 2.25 -5.78 6.96
CA SER A 293 0.87 -5.96 6.51
C SER A 293 -0.08 -4.85 6.99
N GLY A 294 -1.32 -4.86 6.51
CA GLY A 294 -2.37 -3.94 6.93
C GLY A 294 -2.32 -2.54 6.30
N ILE A 295 -3.38 -1.77 6.54
CA ILE A 295 -3.64 -0.49 5.85
C ILE A 295 -2.81 0.66 6.42
N GLY A 296 -2.46 0.61 7.71
CA GLY A 296 -1.70 1.67 8.39
C GLY A 296 -0.30 1.87 7.79
N LEU A 297 0.18 3.12 7.80
CA LEU A 297 1.50 3.51 7.28
C LEU A 297 2.65 3.11 8.21
N LEU A 298 2.42 3.06 9.52
CA LEU A 298 3.44 2.78 10.52
C LEU A 298 3.35 1.34 11.00
N VAL A 299 4.50 0.73 11.30
CA VAL A 299 4.61 -0.54 12.02
C VAL A 299 4.05 -0.34 13.43
N GLU A 300 3.08 -1.16 13.81
CA GLU A 300 2.47 -1.11 15.14
C GLU A 300 3.47 -1.69 16.17
N GLU A 301 3.76 -0.95 17.24
CA GLU A 301 4.62 -1.46 18.32
C GLU A 301 3.87 -2.57 19.09
N LYS A 302 4.59 -3.61 19.53
CA LYS A 302 3.99 -4.77 20.20
C LYS A 302 3.16 -4.39 21.45
N GLU A 303 3.50 -3.29 22.12
CA GLU A 303 2.75 -2.76 23.27
C GLU A 303 1.41 -2.09 22.87
N ASP A 304 1.33 -1.50 21.67
CA ASP A 304 0.09 -0.89 21.15
C ASP A 304 -0.87 -1.93 20.56
N ALA A 305 -0.32 -3.06 20.09
CA ALA A 305 -1.11 -4.21 19.65
C ALA A 305 -1.85 -4.89 20.81
N GLU A 306 -1.26 -4.92 22.01
CA GLU A 306 -1.90 -5.45 23.22
C GLU A 306 -2.93 -4.48 23.82
N LYS A 307 -2.66 -3.17 23.84
CA LYS A 307 -3.63 -2.16 24.30
C LYS A 307 -4.88 -2.11 23.40
N ASN A 308 -4.71 -2.13 22.08
CA ASN A 308 -5.84 -2.16 21.14
C ASN A 308 -6.70 -3.43 21.25
N LYS A 309 -6.13 -4.57 21.69
CA LYS A 309 -6.88 -5.80 22.00
C LYS A 309 -7.63 -5.72 23.33
N THR A 310 -7.18 -4.87 24.25
CA THR A 310 -7.77 -4.74 25.60
C THR A 310 -8.90 -3.71 25.60
N ASP A 311 -8.79 -2.64 24.80
CA ASP A 311 -9.84 -1.61 24.63
C ASP A 311 -11.03 -2.07 23.74
N GLN A 312 -10.98 -3.30 23.21
CA GLN A 312 -12.02 -3.90 22.36
C GLN A 312 -12.71 -5.12 23.01
N LYS A 313 -12.42 -5.42 24.28
CA LYS A 313 -13.20 -6.34 25.12
C LYS A 313 -14.14 -5.57 26.04
#